data_AF-A0A922A4L1-F1
#
_entry.id   AF-A0A922A4L1-F1
#
_cell.length_a   1.000
_cell.length_b   1.000
_cell.length_c   1.000
_cell.angle_alpha   90.00
_cell.angle_beta   90.00
_cell.angle_gamma   90.00
#
_symmetry.space_group_name_H-M   'P 1'
#
loop_
_entity.id
_entity.type
_entity.pdbx_description
1 polymer ?
#
loop_
_entity_poly.entity_id
_entity_poly.type
_entity_poly.pdbx_seq_one_letter_code
_entity_poly.pdbx_strand_id
1 'polypeptide(L)'
;MELNKIGVLFGFIGFLFFDGLLLCTAKNVHHYSFVLKETNFTRLCTTKSMFTVNGRWPGPTISVRKGDTAFVNVYNGGNYGVTIHWHGVKQPRNPWSDGPENITQCPIQPGKNFTYEVIFSDEEGTLWWHAHSDWSRATIHGAIVILPENGTSYPFATPYAEEVLILAEWFNGDVMELIENATETGADPQISDAYAINGQPGFPNNCSNETTYHFPVQYGKTYLLRVVHAGMNEEMFFGIAKHNLTVVAQDAAYIKPITTDYVMMTPGQTMDILLTADQDPSYYYIAATPFVDADVPYDSSNTSAILQYAGNYTPPSSPPYPSLPNVTDRDAANNFTSRIRALASDEHPINVPTKIDTQILITVSVNEIFCPNESCGGPNGNRLAASLNNISFLTPTIDILQAYYKNLSNVFTKDFPNKPLYAFNYTGDVGNNTLYPSLGTNVTMIDYGAAVEMCSKELMFRLQRIIRCISMVLVSIW
;
A
#
# COMPACT_ATOMS: atom_id res chain seq x y z
N MET A 1 -60.19 -20.38 -35.93
CA MET A 1 -58.95 -19.57 -36.01
C MET A 1 -58.74 -18.93 -34.65
N GLU A 2 -58.54 -19.80 -33.64
CA GLU A 2 -58.35 -19.47 -32.24
C GLU A 2 -56.96 -19.98 -31.84
N LEU A 3 -55.93 -19.21 -32.18
CA LEU A 3 -54.54 -19.46 -31.77
C LEU A 3 -53.81 -18.20 -32.18
N ASN A 4 -53.82 -17.17 -31.33
CA ASN A 4 -52.85 -16.05 -31.39
C ASN A 4 -53.03 -14.96 -30.31
N LYS A 5 -53.94 -15.12 -29.34
CA LYS A 5 -54.04 -14.17 -28.21
C LYS A 5 -53.42 -14.64 -26.90
N ILE A 6 -53.12 -15.94 -26.77
CA ILE A 6 -52.53 -16.50 -25.54
C ILE A 6 -50.99 -16.41 -25.54
N GLY A 7 -50.33 -16.52 -26.70
CA GLY A 7 -48.86 -16.44 -26.80
C GLY A 7 -48.27 -15.07 -26.50
N VAL A 8 -49.00 -13.99 -26.81
CA VAL A 8 -48.53 -12.61 -26.57
C VAL A 8 -48.63 -12.23 -25.09
N LEU A 9 -49.62 -12.77 -24.37
CA LEU A 9 -49.79 -12.52 -22.93
C LEU A 9 -48.74 -13.27 -22.10
N PHE A 10 -48.36 -14.50 -22.51
CA PHE A 10 -47.27 -15.24 -21.87
C PHE A 10 -45.88 -14.67 -22.20
N GLY A 11 -45.69 -14.05 -23.37
CA GLY A 11 -44.44 -13.34 -23.71
C GLY A 11 -44.21 -12.09 -22.85
N PHE A 12 -45.27 -11.34 -22.52
CA PHE A 12 -45.17 -10.14 -21.69
C PHE A 12 -44.99 -10.46 -20.19
N ILE A 13 -45.62 -11.52 -19.68
CA ILE A 13 -45.41 -11.97 -18.29
C ILE A 13 -44.02 -12.60 -18.13
N GLY A 14 -43.51 -13.29 -19.15
CA GLY A 14 -42.13 -13.80 -19.18
C GLY A 14 -41.06 -12.69 -19.19
N PHE A 15 -41.31 -11.58 -19.90
CA PHE A 15 -40.39 -10.43 -19.90
C PHE A 15 -40.41 -9.67 -18.56
N LEU A 16 -41.58 -9.52 -17.93
CA LEU A 16 -41.70 -8.91 -16.60
C LEU A 16 -41.14 -9.80 -15.47
N PHE A 17 -41.06 -11.12 -15.66
CA PHE A 17 -40.41 -12.03 -14.71
C PHE A 17 -38.89 -12.16 -14.92
N PHE A 18 -38.37 -11.91 -16.13
CA PHE A 18 -36.92 -11.90 -16.38
C PHE A 18 -36.24 -10.58 -16.01
N ASP A 19 -36.94 -9.44 -16.07
CA ASP A 19 -36.44 -8.17 -15.52
C ASP A 19 -36.66 -8.05 -13.99
N GLY A 20 -37.58 -8.83 -13.43
CA GLY A 20 -37.91 -8.84 -12.00
C GLY A 20 -37.02 -9.72 -11.12
N LEU A 21 -36.05 -10.43 -11.70
CA LEU A 21 -35.05 -11.26 -10.98
C LEU A 21 -33.61 -10.78 -11.17
N LEU A 22 -33.41 -9.55 -11.63
CA LEU A 22 -32.26 -8.77 -11.16
C LEU A 22 -32.59 -8.39 -9.72
N LEU A 23 -32.15 -9.25 -8.79
CA LEU A 23 -31.78 -8.76 -7.46
C LEU A 23 -30.80 -7.61 -7.70
N CYS A 24 -31.33 -6.38 -7.76
CA CYS A 24 -30.54 -5.18 -7.53
C CYS A 24 -29.98 -5.35 -6.12
N THR A 25 -28.80 -5.95 -6.00
CA THR A 25 -27.94 -5.71 -4.86
C THR A 25 -27.66 -4.21 -4.92
N ALA A 26 -28.41 -3.44 -4.14
CA ALA A 26 -28.22 -2.02 -4.06
C ALA A 26 -26.79 -1.79 -3.52
N LYS A 27 -25.87 -1.38 -4.39
CA LYS A 27 -24.55 -0.89 -3.99
C LYS A 27 -24.76 0.30 -3.06
N ASN A 28 -24.25 0.24 -1.83
CA ASN A 28 -24.43 1.36 -0.91
C ASN A 28 -23.47 2.48 -1.29
N VAL A 29 -23.92 3.71 -1.09
CA VAL A 29 -23.12 4.90 -1.34
C VAL A 29 -22.73 5.53 0.00
N HIS A 30 -21.43 5.63 0.24
CA HIS A 30 -20.85 6.24 1.43
C HIS A 30 -20.33 7.63 1.12
N HIS A 31 -20.34 8.53 2.10
CA HIS A 31 -19.84 9.89 1.94
C HIS A 31 -18.87 10.21 3.08
N TYR A 32 -17.68 10.67 2.73
CA TYR A 32 -16.64 11.09 3.66
C TYR A 32 -16.18 12.51 3.36
N SER A 33 -15.74 13.21 4.40
CA SER A 33 -15.13 14.54 4.29
C SER A 33 -13.74 14.48 4.89
N PHE A 34 -12.74 14.75 4.07
CA PHE A 34 -11.34 14.78 4.44
C PHE A 34 -10.88 16.23 4.42
N VAL A 35 -10.72 16.82 5.60
CA VAL A 35 -10.17 18.17 5.74
C VAL A 35 -8.69 18.04 6.03
N LEU A 36 -7.87 18.34 5.04
CA LEU A 36 -6.43 18.39 5.23
C LEU A 36 -6.09 19.67 6.01
N LYS A 37 -5.40 19.52 7.15
CA LYS A 37 -4.98 20.65 7.99
C LYS A 37 -3.68 20.33 8.72
N GLU A 38 -2.93 21.37 9.04
CA GLU A 38 -1.81 21.26 9.96
C GLU A 38 -2.29 20.89 11.36
N THR A 39 -1.55 19.99 12.03
CA THR A 39 -1.84 19.56 13.39
C THR A 39 -0.53 19.21 14.10
N ASN A 40 -0.41 19.61 15.36
CA ASN A 40 0.79 19.36 16.16
C ASN A 40 0.77 17.96 16.75
N PHE A 41 1.89 17.26 16.62
CA PHE A 41 2.13 15.98 17.27
C PHE A 41 3.49 16.00 17.97
N THR A 42 3.55 15.35 19.13
CA THR A 42 4.79 15.18 19.90
C THR A 42 5.16 13.71 19.91
N ARG A 43 6.35 13.35 19.41
CA ARG A 43 6.96 12.02 19.52
C ARG A 43 8.44 12.18 19.80
N LEU A 44 9.04 11.20 20.50
CA LEU A 44 10.47 11.24 20.81
C LEU A 44 10.90 12.55 21.52
N CYS A 45 10.02 13.14 22.33
CA CYS A 45 10.19 14.46 22.95
C CYS A 45 10.27 15.67 21.99
N THR A 46 10.05 15.46 20.69
CA THR A 46 10.05 16.50 19.66
C THR A 46 8.62 16.79 19.24
N THR A 47 8.26 18.07 19.17
CA THR A 47 6.96 18.51 18.64
C THR A 47 7.13 19.15 17.28
N LYS A 48 6.35 18.72 16.30
CA LYS A 48 6.25 19.38 14.99
C LYS A 48 4.78 19.54 14.57
N SER A 49 4.53 20.55 13.74
CA SER A 49 3.30 20.64 12.96
C SER A 49 3.46 19.75 11.74
N MET A 50 2.42 19.00 11.38
CA MET A 50 2.40 18.22 10.15
C MET A 50 1.02 18.15 9.55
N PHE A 51 0.97 17.91 8.25
CA PHE A 51 -0.29 17.85 7.52
C PHE A 51 -0.99 16.51 7.74
N THR A 52 -2.28 16.57 8.08
CA THR A 52 -3.07 15.37 8.43
C THR A 52 -4.49 15.49 7.93
N VAL A 53 -5.18 14.35 7.80
CA VAL A 53 -6.62 14.33 7.53
C VAL A 53 -7.38 14.46 8.84
N ASN A 54 -8.24 15.47 8.93
CA ASN A 54 -9.13 15.73 10.05
C ASN A 54 -8.40 15.88 11.41
N GLY A 55 -7.10 16.22 11.40
CA GLY A 55 -6.28 16.38 12.60
C GLY A 55 -5.91 15.05 13.27
N ARG A 56 -5.87 13.96 12.51
CA ARG A 56 -5.55 12.62 13.00
C ARG A 56 -4.35 12.05 12.25
N TRP A 57 -3.46 11.42 13.00
CA TRP A 57 -2.37 10.62 12.46
C TRP A 57 -2.25 9.30 13.24
N PRO A 58 -2.46 8.15 12.58
CA PRO A 58 -2.97 7.99 11.21
C PRO A 58 -4.36 8.63 11.02
N GLY A 59 -4.72 8.87 9.77
CA GLY A 59 -6.01 9.42 9.38
C GLY A 59 -7.20 8.47 9.62
N PRO A 60 -8.44 8.94 9.38
CA PRO A 60 -9.63 8.13 9.60
C PRO A 60 -9.71 6.89 8.69
N THR A 61 -10.20 5.79 9.24
CA THR A 61 -10.51 4.58 8.48
C THR A 61 -11.77 4.78 7.63
N ILE A 62 -11.71 4.38 6.36
CA ILE A 62 -12.89 4.20 5.50
C ILE A 62 -13.41 2.79 5.73
N SER A 63 -14.72 2.62 5.92
CA SER A 63 -15.34 1.31 6.12
C SER A 63 -16.54 1.15 5.20
N VAL A 64 -16.44 0.17 4.31
CA VAL A 64 -17.39 -0.12 3.25
C VAL A 64 -17.59 -1.64 3.15
N ARG A 65 -18.54 -2.08 2.33
CA ARG A 65 -18.66 -3.48 1.91
C ARG A 65 -18.19 -3.66 0.48
N LYS A 66 -17.82 -4.88 0.12
CA LYS A 66 -17.53 -5.26 -1.27
C LYS A 66 -18.66 -4.79 -2.19
N GLY A 67 -18.29 -4.14 -3.30
CA GLY A 67 -19.23 -3.61 -4.29
C GLY A 67 -19.78 -2.22 -4.00
N ASP A 68 -19.55 -1.64 -2.81
CA ASP A 68 -19.99 -0.28 -2.47
C ASP A 68 -19.25 0.81 -3.26
N THR A 69 -19.74 2.05 -3.18
CA THR A 69 -19.04 3.23 -3.71
C THR A 69 -18.90 4.27 -2.60
N ALA A 70 -17.75 4.92 -2.49
CA ALA A 70 -17.53 6.01 -1.55
C ALA A 70 -17.21 7.32 -2.29
N PHE A 71 -17.94 8.38 -1.98
CA PHE A 71 -17.57 9.74 -2.36
C PHE A 71 -16.76 10.38 -1.24
N VAL A 72 -15.51 10.74 -1.52
CA VAL A 72 -14.64 11.40 -0.54
C VAL A 72 -14.33 12.81 -1.00
N ASN A 73 -14.94 13.79 -0.35
CA ASN A 73 -14.63 15.20 -0.61
C ASN A 73 -13.38 15.59 0.19
N VAL A 74 -12.29 15.84 -0.51
CA VAL A 74 -11.02 16.27 0.07
C VAL A 74 -10.92 17.78 -0.04
N TYR A 75 -10.90 18.47 1.10
CA TYR A 75 -10.63 19.90 1.19
C TYR A 75 -9.18 20.12 1.60
N ASN A 76 -8.40 20.77 0.74
CA ASN A 76 -7.02 21.13 1.05
C ASN A 76 -6.99 22.44 1.85
N GLY A 77 -6.94 22.34 3.17
CA GLY A 77 -6.74 23.48 4.09
C GLY A 77 -5.28 23.75 4.45
N GLY A 78 -4.32 23.17 3.73
CA GLY A 78 -2.88 23.32 3.96
C GLY A 78 -2.23 24.37 3.06
N ASN A 79 -0.92 24.24 2.92
CA ASN A 79 -0.02 25.20 2.25
C ASN A 79 0.65 24.67 0.97
N TYR A 80 0.58 23.37 0.67
CA TYR A 80 1.05 22.78 -0.58
C TYR A 80 -0.03 21.92 -1.27
N GLY A 81 0.17 21.62 -2.56
CA GLY A 81 -0.74 20.80 -3.34
C GLY A 81 -0.71 19.33 -2.91
N VAL A 82 -1.86 18.69 -2.78
CA VAL A 82 -1.95 17.28 -2.36
C VAL A 82 -2.92 16.51 -3.24
N THR A 83 -2.60 15.25 -3.52
CA THR A 83 -3.55 14.27 -4.06
C THR A 83 -3.74 13.11 -3.09
N ILE A 84 -4.84 12.37 -3.20
CA ILE A 84 -5.12 11.18 -2.37
C ILE A 84 -5.34 9.99 -3.29
N HIS A 85 -4.66 8.89 -2.99
CA HIS A 85 -4.78 7.60 -3.67
C HIS A 85 -5.42 6.55 -2.78
N TRP A 86 -6.21 5.67 -3.39
CA TRP A 86 -6.96 4.59 -2.76
C TRP A 86 -6.24 3.27 -3.05
N HIS A 87 -5.14 3.04 -2.34
CA HIS A 87 -4.20 1.95 -2.62
C HIS A 87 -4.89 0.59 -2.68
N GLY A 88 -4.72 -0.09 -3.81
CA GLY A 88 -5.28 -1.42 -4.08
C GLY A 88 -6.73 -1.41 -4.58
N VAL A 89 -7.43 -0.26 -4.59
CA VAL A 89 -8.74 -0.13 -5.22
C VAL A 89 -8.56 -0.05 -6.73
N LYS A 90 -9.17 -0.98 -7.47
CA LYS A 90 -8.98 -1.13 -8.93
C LYS A 90 -9.50 0.04 -9.75
N GLN A 91 -10.45 0.81 -9.22
CA GLN A 91 -11.08 1.94 -9.90
C GLN A 91 -11.52 1.61 -11.34
N PRO A 92 -12.41 0.62 -11.56
CA PRO A 92 -12.74 0.12 -12.89
C PRO A 92 -13.29 1.24 -13.79
N ARG A 93 -12.51 1.59 -14.83
CA ARG A 93 -12.78 2.68 -15.78
C ARG A 93 -12.86 4.08 -15.15
N ASN A 94 -12.28 4.28 -13.97
CA ASN A 94 -12.30 5.54 -13.24
C ASN A 94 -10.89 6.03 -12.82
N PRO A 95 -9.94 6.20 -13.77
CA PRO A 95 -8.61 6.71 -13.44
C PRO A 95 -8.64 8.13 -12.84
N TRP A 96 -9.70 8.91 -13.12
CA TRP A 96 -9.84 10.29 -12.67
C TRP A 96 -9.90 10.46 -11.15
N SER A 97 -10.25 9.39 -10.42
CA SER A 97 -10.27 9.35 -8.95
C SER A 97 -9.16 8.47 -8.38
N ASP A 98 -8.15 8.12 -9.17
CA ASP A 98 -7.05 7.27 -8.70
C ASP A 98 -6.07 8.03 -7.82
N GLY A 99 -5.70 9.26 -8.16
CA GLY A 99 -4.91 10.14 -7.28
C GLY A 99 -3.43 10.40 -7.62
N PRO A 100 -2.64 9.54 -8.30
CA PRO A 100 -1.22 9.80 -8.48
C PRO A 100 -0.92 11.13 -9.19
N GLU A 101 -0.15 12.00 -8.51
CA GLU A 101 0.13 13.36 -8.96
C GLU A 101 0.82 13.36 -10.32
N ASN A 102 0.28 14.18 -11.24
CA ASN A 102 0.72 14.33 -12.63
C ASN A 102 0.72 13.03 -13.46
N ILE A 103 0.10 11.96 -12.96
CA ILE A 103 -0.26 10.78 -13.74
C ILE A 103 -1.75 10.84 -14.09
N THR A 104 -2.62 10.89 -13.07
CA THR A 104 -4.08 10.94 -13.28
C THR A 104 -4.69 12.29 -12.99
N GLN A 105 -4.00 13.16 -12.24
CA GLN A 105 -4.49 14.50 -11.96
C GLN A 105 -3.38 15.44 -11.55
N CYS A 106 -3.59 16.74 -11.76
CA CYS A 106 -2.85 17.77 -11.05
C CYS A 106 -3.22 17.79 -9.55
N PRO A 107 -2.33 18.29 -8.67
CA PRO A 107 -2.58 18.34 -7.24
C PRO A 107 -3.75 19.28 -6.86
N ILE A 108 -4.49 18.93 -5.82
CA ILE A 108 -5.51 19.79 -5.23
C ILE A 108 -4.79 20.95 -4.56
N GLN A 109 -4.90 22.15 -5.12
CA GLN A 109 -4.20 23.33 -4.60
C GLN A 109 -4.74 23.78 -3.22
N PRO A 110 -3.93 24.50 -2.42
CA PRO A 110 -4.37 25.14 -1.19
C PRO A 110 -5.69 25.92 -1.35
N GLY A 111 -6.61 25.73 -0.40
CA GLY A 111 -7.94 26.35 -0.39
C GLY A 111 -8.91 25.79 -1.44
N LYS A 112 -8.54 24.74 -2.19
CA LYS A 112 -9.41 24.04 -3.13
C LYS A 112 -9.90 22.71 -2.55
N ASN A 113 -10.86 22.12 -3.25
CA ASN A 113 -11.36 20.79 -2.96
C ASN A 113 -11.48 19.97 -4.23
N PHE A 114 -11.55 18.65 -4.05
CA PHE A 114 -11.87 17.68 -5.08
C PHE A 114 -12.64 16.53 -4.45
N THR A 115 -13.66 16.03 -5.15
CA THR A 115 -14.43 14.86 -4.71
C THR A 115 -14.01 13.66 -5.52
N TYR A 116 -13.44 12.67 -4.84
CA TYR A 116 -13.11 11.37 -5.42
C TYR A 116 -14.34 10.46 -5.40
N GLU A 117 -14.59 9.77 -6.50
CA GLU A 117 -15.49 8.62 -6.57
C GLU A 117 -14.65 7.35 -6.45
N VAL A 118 -14.80 6.63 -5.35
CA VAL A 118 -14.02 5.41 -5.07
C VAL A 118 -14.92 4.21 -5.28
N ILE A 119 -14.66 3.45 -6.34
CA ILE A 119 -15.51 2.34 -6.77
C ILE A 119 -14.89 1.04 -6.27
N PHE A 120 -15.45 0.48 -5.19
CA PHE A 120 -15.07 -0.85 -4.70
C PHE A 120 -15.76 -1.90 -5.57
N SER A 121 -14.97 -2.78 -6.14
CA SER A 121 -15.37 -3.78 -7.10
C SER A 121 -15.41 -5.17 -6.43
N ASP A 122 -14.36 -5.95 -6.59
CA ASP A 122 -14.23 -7.30 -6.06
C ASP A 122 -13.29 -7.42 -4.85
N GLU A 123 -12.69 -6.30 -4.41
CA GLU A 123 -11.83 -6.24 -3.23
C GLU A 123 -12.63 -6.60 -1.96
N GLU A 124 -12.05 -7.42 -1.08
CA GLU A 124 -12.65 -7.82 0.20
C GLU A 124 -11.54 -8.10 1.24
N GLY A 125 -11.51 -7.33 2.33
CA GLY A 125 -10.44 -7.37 3.33
C GLY A 125 -9.93 -5.97 3.68
N THR A 126 -8.63 -5.84 3.88
CA THR A 126 -7.99 -4.56 4.19
C THR A 126 -7.26 -3.98 2.99
N LEU A 127 -7.41 -2.67 2.81
CA LEU A 127 -6.62 -1.81 1.93
C LEU A 127 -6.25 -0.56 2.73
N TRP A 128 -5.71 0.46 2.07
CA TRP A 128 -5.40 1.74 2.70
C TRP A 128 -5.48 2.88 1.69
N TRP A 129 -5.57 4.10 2.20
CA TRP A 129 -5.47 5.32 1.39
C TRP A 129 -4.28 6.13 1.87
N HIS A 130 -3.68 6.89 0.96
CA HIS A 130 -2.55 7.75 1.28
C HIS A 130 -2.44 8.92 0.32
N ALA A 131 -1.74 9.98 0.71
CA ALA A 131 -1.40 11.02 -0.24
C ALA A 131 -0.48 10.47 -1.34
N HIS A 132 -0.60 10.96 -2.57
CA HIS A 132 0.20 10.48 -3.70
C HIS A 132 0.91 11.63 -4.44
N SER A 133 1.42 12.56 -3.63
CA SER A 133 2.18 13.75 -4.01
C SER A 133 3.40 13.88 -3.10
N ASP A 134 4.60 13.86 -3.68
CA ASP A 134 5.89 13.82 -2.98
C ASP A 134 5.94 12.81 -1.81
N TRP A 135 6.44 13.23 -0.64
CA TRP A 135 6.55 12.42 0.58
C TRP A 135 5.41 12.65 1.58
N SER A 136 4.36 13.37 1.18
CA SER A 136 3.25 13.74 2.08
C SER A 136 2.49 12.54 2.66
N ARG A 137 2.62 11.34 2.06
CA ARG A 137 2.06 10.11 2.62
C ARG A 137 2.65 9.70 3.97
N ALA A 138 3.81 10.20 4.36
CA ALA A 138 4.38 9.96 5.69
C ALA A 138 3.40 10.34 6.82
N THR A 139 2.57 11.37 6.59
CA THR A 139 1.61 11.87 7.58
C THR A 139 0.15 11.86 7.11
N ILE A 140 -0.09 11.70 5.81
CA ILE A 140 -1.41 11.66 5.19
C ILE A 140 -1.69 10.23 4.69
N HIS A 141 -2.18 9.39 5.58
CA HIS A 141 -2.59 8.02 5.26
C HIS A 141 -3.62 7.48 6.27
N GLY A 142 -4.34 6.43 5.91
CA GLY A 142 -5.26 5.72 6.81
C GLY A 142 -5.76 4.43 6.19
N ALA A 143 -6.45 3.61 6.96
CA ALA A 143 -6.91 2.30 6.50
C ALA A 143 -8.20 2.39 5.67
N ILE A 144 -8.43 1.37 4.85
CA ILE A 144 -9.70 1.05 4.21
C ILE A 144 -10.07 -0.37 4.64
N VAL A 145 -11.26 -0.53 5.20
CA VAL A 145 -11.82 -1.83 5.58
C VAL A 145 -12.99 -2.14 4.66
N ILE A 146 -12.84 -3.18 3.84
CA ILE A 146 -13.86 -3.68 2.94
C ILE A 146 -14.42 -4.98 3.50
N LEU A 147 -15.57 -4.90 4.15
CA LEU A 147 -16.27 -6.04 4.71
C LEU A 147 -16.89 -6.92 3.60
N PRO A 148 -17.23 -8.19 3.89
CA PRO A 148 -17.96 -9.04 2.96
C PRO A 148 -19.25 -8.38 2.47
N GLU A 149 -19.66 -8.72 1.25
CA GLU A 149 -20.94 -8.31 0.68
C GLU A 149 -22.10 -8.65 1.63
N ASN A 150 -23.18 -7.88 1.58
CA ASN A 150 -24.33 -8.15 2.43
C ASN A 150 -24.93 -9.53 2.13
N GLY A 151 -25.02 -10.39 3.16
CA GLY A 151 -25.50 -11.76 3.01
C GLY A 151 -24.40 -12.80 2.75
N THR A 152 -23.14 -12.40 2.61
CA THR A 152 -21.99 -13.32 2.61
C THR A 152 -21.23 -13.24 3.94
N SER A 153 -20.27 -14.16 4.14
CA SER A 153 -19.44 -14.23 5.33
C SER A 153 -17.98 -14.40 4.96
N TYR A 154 -17.08 -14.11 5.90
CA TYR A 154 -15.68 -14.49 5.79
C TYR A 154 -15.52 -16.00 5.49
N PRO A 155 -14.45 -16.43 4.79
CA PRO A 155 -14.13 -17.84 4.57
C PRO A 155 -13.52 -18.51 5.82
N PHE A 156 -13.58 -17.84 6.97
CA PHE A 156 -13.14 -18.29 8.28
C PHE A 156 -14.18 -17.89 9.33
N ALA A 157 -14.06 -18.44 10.54
CA ALA A 157 -14.99 -18.13 11.63
C ALA A 157 -15.02 -16.62 11.92
N THR A 158 -16.22 -16.06 12.07
CA THR A 158 -16.40 -14.62 12.35
C THR A 158 -15.59 -14.22 13.59
N PRO A 159 -14.68 -13.25 13.48
CA PRO A 159 -13.88 -12.79 14.61
C PRO A 159 -14.77 -12.11 15.66
N TYR A 160 -14.34 -12.13 16.92
CA TYR A 160 -15.02 -11.44 18.02
C TYR A 160 -15.01 -9.91 17.82
N ALA A 161 -13.88 -9.38 17.38
CA ALA A 161 -13.72 -7.98 17.00
C ALA A 161 -12.56 -7.85 15.99
N GLU A 162 -12.50 -6.69 15.34
CA GLU A 162 -11.47 -6.35 14.36
C GLU A 162 -10.69 -5.14 14.86
N GLU A 163 -9.39 -5.09 14.55
CA GLU A 163 -8.50 -4.01 14.99
C GLU A 163 -7.59 -3.58 13.83
N VAL A 164 -7.43 -2.28 13.62
CA VAL A 164 -6.55 -1.74 12.59
C VAL A 164 -5.21 -1.36 13.21
N LEU A 165 -4.12 -1.88 12.64
CA LEU A 165 -2.75 -1.58 13.05
C LEU A 165 -1.99 -1.01 11.85
N ILE A 166 -1.61 0.25 11.90
CA ILE A 166 -0.88 0.92 10.81
C ILE A 166 0.57 1.10 11.23
N LEU A 167 1.49 0.49 10.48
CA LEU A 167 2.92 0.71 10.58
C LEU A 167 3.27 1.96 9.76
N ALA A 168 3.96 2.91 10.37
CA ALA A 168 4.35 4.18 9.75
C ALA A 168 5.72 4.63 10.26
N GLU A 169 6.24 5.71 9.71
CA GLU A 169 7.49 6.34 10.12
C GLU A 169 7.26 7.73 10.69
N TRP A 170 8.10 8.09 11.66
CA TRP A 170 8.17 9.40 12.26
C TRP A 170 9.50 10.06 11.90
N PHE A 171 9.41 11.27 11.36
CA PHE A 171 10.54 12.18 11.18
C PHE A 171 10.40 13.31 12.18
N ASN A 172 11.48 13.76 12.80
CA ASN A 172 11.51 14.94 13.66
C ASN A 172 11.42 16.23 12.82
N GLY A 173 11.98 16.21 11.61
CA GLY A 173 11.90 17.31 10.64
C GLY A 173 10.58 17.39 9.88
N ASP A 174 10.38 18.49 9.14
CA ASP A 174 9.29 18.61 8.18
C ASP A 174 9.62 17.75 6.95
N VAL A 175 8.79 16.75 6.70
CA VAL A 175 8.99 15.76 5.63
C VAL A 175 9.08 16.40 4.25
N MET A 176 8.38 17.51 4.02
CA MET A 176 8.43 18.22 2.73
C MET A 176 9.76 18.96 2.56
N GLU A 177 10.30 19.57 3.62
CA GLU A 177 11.64 20.17 3.59
C GLU A 177 12.74 19.11 3.41
N LEU A 178 12.56 17.93 4.01
CA LEU A 178 13.50 16.80 3.87
C LEU A 178 13.63 16.35 2.41
N ILE A 179 12.49 16.13 1.73
CA ILE A 179 12.50 15.68 0.34
C ILE A 179 12.92 16.80 -0.62
N GLU A 180 12.58 18.05 -0.34
CA GLU A 180 13.04 19.21 -1.11
C GLU A 180 14.57 19.30 -1.05
N ASN A 181 15.18 19.23 0.14
CA ASN A 181 16.63 19.26 0.31
C ASN A 181 17.33 18.08 -0.40
N ALA A 182 16.80 16.86 -0.29
CA ALA A 182 17.33 15.70 -1.02
C ALA A 182 17.25 15.91 -2.54
N THR A 183 16.15 16.48 -3.02
CA THR A 183 15.95 16.81 -4.43
C THR A 183 16.85 17.98 -4.88
N GLU A 184 17.14 18.97 -4.06
CA GLU A 184 18.05 20.05 -4.43
C GLU A 184 19.50 19.57 -4.49
N THR A 185 19.95 18.87 -3.46
CA THR A 185 21.35 18.42 -3.32
C THR A 185 21.67 17.19 -4.17
N GLY A 186 20.68 16.37 -4.51
CA GLY A 186 20.87 15.08 -5.16
C GLY A 186 21.41 13.98 -4.24
N ALA A 187 21.41 14.22 -2.92
CA ALA A 187 21.80 13.25 -1.90
C ALA A 187 20.65 12.29 -1.55
N ASP A 188 20.95 11.31 -0.70
CA ASP A 188 19.94 10.45 -0.08
C ASP A 188 19.04 11.29 0.84
N PRO A 189 17.71 11.12 0.84
CA PRO A 189 16.86 11.69 1.88
C PRO A 189 17.29 11.24 3.27
N GLN A 190 17.00 12.09 4.27
CA GLN A 190 17.26 11.74 5.65
C GLN A 190 16.37 10.55 6.08
N ILE A 191 16.96 9.61 6.83
CA ILE A 191 16.25 8.47 7.42
C ILE A 191 15.27 8.94 8.50
N SER A 192 14.24 8.14 8.79
CA SER A 192 13.31 8.40 9.89
C SER A 192 13.99 8.31 11.26
N ASP A 193 13.36 8.95 12.25
CA ASP A 193 13.83 8.95 13.64
C ASP A 193 13.20 7.81 14.47
N ALA A 194 12.03 7.32 14.06
CA ALA A 194 11.44 6.10 14.58
C ALA A 194 10.35 5.53 13.67
N TYR A 195 10.16 4.22 13.70
CA TYR A 195 8.91 3.59 13.27
C TYR A 195 7.80 3.78 14.32
N ALA A 196 6.55 3.59 13.90
CA ALA A 196 5.37 3.77 14.73
C ALA A 196 4.26 2.76 14.40
N ILE A 197 3.57 2.26 15.43
CA ILE A 197 2.31 1.51 15.30
C ILE A 197 1.16 2.44 15.71
N ASN A 198 0.19 2.66 14.83
CA ASN A 198 -0.91 3.60 15.01
C ASN A 198 -0.42 5.00 15.44
N GLY A 199 0.68 5.43 14.81
CA GLY A 199 1.31 6.72 15.07
C GLY A 199 2.00 6.83 16.42
N GLN A 200 2.33 5.72 17.11
CA GLN A 200 3.07 5.71 18.37
C GLN A 200 4.35 4.87 18.25
N PRO A 201 5.55 5.42 18.53
CA PRO A 201 6.78 4.65 18.45
C PRO A 201 6.84 3.48 19.44
N GLY A 202 6.29 3.65 20.64
CA GLY A 202 6.34 2.64 21.70
C GLY A 202 7.77 2.32 22.18
N PHE A 203 7.91 1.27 22.97
CA PHE A 203 9.21 0.77 23.44
C PHE A 203 10.04 0.21 22.26
N PRO A 204 11.38 0.40 22.22
CA PRO A 204 12.25 1.00 23.25
C PRO A 204 12.46 2.52 23.11
N ASN A 205 11.64 3.21 22.32
CA ASN A 205 11.89 4.61 21.99
C ASN A 205 11.64 5.54 23.17
N ASN A 206 12.49 6.56 23.30
CA ASN A 206 12.37 7.58 24.33
C ASN A 206 11.02 8.32 24.23
N CYS A 207 10.52 8.79 25.37
CA CYS A 207 9.32 9.62 25.45
C CYS A 207 8.07 9.00 24.80
N SER A 208 7.98 7.66 24.78
CA SER A 208 6.92 6.92 24.09
C SER A 208 6.13 5.97 25.00
N ASN A 209 6.64 5.65 26.20
CA ASN A 209 6.00 4.67 27.10
C ASN A 209 4.57 5.05 27.50
N GLU A 210 4.32 6.33 27.81
CA GLU A 210 3.00 6.80 28.26
C GLU A 210 1.95 6.87 27.14
N THR A 211 2.39 6.85 25.88
CA THR A 211 1.53 7.00 24.70
C THR A 211 1.48 5.74 23.83
N THR A 212 2.19 4.68 24.21
CA THR A 212 2.19 3.39 23.50
C THR A 212 0.75 2.95 23.21
N TYR A 213 0.49 2.43 22.02
CA TYR A 213 -0.86 1.97 21.68
C TYR A 213 -1.21 0.71 22.47
N HIS A 214 -2.40 0.66 23.07
CA HIS A 214 -2.90 -0.51 23.80
C HIS A 214 -4.11 -1.11 23.05
N PHE A 215 -3.98 -2.38 22.66
CA PHE A 215 -5.05 -3.16 22.05
C PHE A 215 -5.67 -4.11 23.09
N PRO A 216 -6.88 -3.82 23.60
CA PRO A 216 -7.52 -4.63 24.63
C PRO A 216 -8.15 -5.92 24.06
N VAL A 217 -7.89 -7.06 24.71
CA VAL A 217 -8.40 -8.38 24.33
C VAL A 217 -9.03 -9.14 25.49
N GLN A 218 -9.95 -10.04 25.20
CA GLN A 218 -10.60 -10.94 26.16
C GLN A 218 -10.07 -12.36 25.95
N TYR A 219 -9.75 -13.03 27.06
CA TYR A 219 -9.28 -14.41 27.04
C TYR A 219 -10.24 -15.33 26.26
N GLY A 220 -9.67 -16.19 25.42
CA GLY A 220 -10.38 -17.17 24.59
C GLY A 220 -11.10 -16.58 23.37
N LYS A 221 -11.00 -15.27 23.11
CA LYS A 221 -11.58 -14.64 21.90
C LYS A 221 -10.57 -14.58 20.77
N THR A 222 -11.07 -14.67 19.54
CA THR A 222 -10.27 -14.49 18.31
C THR A 222 -10.57 -13.14 17.70
N TYR A 223 -9.52 -12.40 17.35
CA TYR A 223 -9.56 -11.06 16.77
C TYR A 223 -9.00 -11.09 15.35
N LEU A 224 -9.50 -10.20 14.49
CA LEU A 224 -8.93 -9.97 13.17
C LEU A 224 -8.11 -8.69 13.20
N LEU A 225 -6.79 -8.81 13.14
CA LEU A 225 -5.88 -7.69 13.02
C LEU A 225 -5.72 -7.34 11.54
N ARG A 226 -5.99 -6.08 11.21
CA ARG A 226 -5.89 -5.50 9.87
C ARG A 226 -4.63 -4.66 9.83
N VAL A 227 -3.52 -5.28 9.48
CA VAL A 227 -2.19 -4.65 9.50
C VAL A 227 -1.94 -3.95 8.17
N VAL A 228 -1.57 -2.68 8.20
CA VAL A 228 -1.24 -1.86 7.02
C VAL A 228 0.21 -1.42 7.14
N HIS A 229 1.03 -1.65 6.12
CA HIS A 229 2.39 -1.13 6.07
C HIS A 229 2.47 0.19 5.28
N ALA A 230 2.31 1.32 5.98
CA ALA A 230 2.33 2.67 5.43
C ALA A 230 3.69 3.39 5.56
N GLY A 231 4.74 2.68 6.01
CA GLY A 231 6.13 3.19 6.07
C GLY A 231 6.66 3.66 4.70
N MET A 232 7.69 4.51 4.70
CA MET A 232 8.21 5.10 3.46
C MET A 232 9.12 4.13 2.72
N ASN A 233 10.02 3.45 3.42
CA ASN A 233 11.15 2.77 2.78
C ASN A 233 11.28 1.30 3.18
N GLU A 234 11.42 1.00 4.47
CA GLU A 234 11.86 -0.32 4.92
C GLU A 234 10.74 -1.36 4.93
N GLU A 235 11.09 -2.59 4.53
CA GLU A 235 10.27 -3.76 4.79
C GLU A 235 10.35 -4.13 6.29
N MET A 236 9.35 -4.78 6.85
CA MET A 236 9.30 -5.09 8.27
C MET A 236 8.92 -6.54 8.57
N PHE A 237 9.60 -7.10 9.57
CA PHE A 237 9.09 -8.21 10.34
C PHE A 237 8.12 -7.70 11.40
N PHE A 238 6.98 -8.37 11.56
CA PHE A 238 5.97 -8.05 12.57
C PHE A 238 5.57 -9.31 13.36
N GLY A 239 5.32 -9.17 14.66
CA GLY A 239 4.96 -10.29 15.53
C GLY A 239 4.33 -9.87 16.85
N ILE A 240 3.74 -10.83 17.56
CA ILE A 240 3.12 -10.63 18.87
C ILE A 240 3.68 -11.63 19.86
N ALA A 241 4.18 -11.14 21.00
CA ALA A 241 4.87 -11.99 21.95
C ALA A 241 3.96 -13.14 22.43
N LYS A 242 4.45 -14.38 22.31
CA LYS A 242 3.77 -15.63 22.71
C LYS A 242 2.44 -15.92 21.98
N HIS A 243 2.14 -15.26 20.87
CA HIS A 243 0.92 -15.54 20.12
C HIS A 243 1.26 -15.93 18.68
N ASN A 244 0.63 -16.99 18.19
CA ASN A 244 0.71 -17.36 16.79
C ASN A 244 -0.22 -16.46 15.97
N LEU A 245 0.26 -16.08 14.78
CA LEU A 245 -0.45 -15.27 13.81
C LEU A 245 -0.96 -16.17 12.70
N THR A 246 -2.26 -16.14 12.41
CA THR A 246 -2.83 -16.86 11.25
C THR A 246 -3.25 -15.86 10.18
N VAL A 247 -2.39 -15.66 9.19
CA VAL A 247 -2.64 -14.75 8.06
C VAL A 247 -3.69 -15.37 7.14
N VAL A 248 -4.77 -14.64 6.85
CA VAL A 248 -5.93 -15.12 6.09
C VAL A 248 -6.25 -14.31 4.84
N ALA A 249 -5.76 -13.06 4.75
CA ALA A 249 -5.83 -12.27 3.54
C ALA A 249 -4.58 -11.39 3.39
N GLN A 250 -4.29 -11.01 2.16
CA GLN A 250 -3.31 -9.99 1.80
C GLN A 250 -3.89 -9.14 0.67
N ASP A 251 -3.74 -7.81 0.78
CA ASP A 251 -4.15 -6.85 -0.25
C ASP A 251 -5.61 -7.03 -0.71
N ALA A 252 -6.51 -7.15 0.28
CA ALA A 252 -7.94 -7.44 0.10
C ALA A 252 -8.27 -8.64 -0.80
N ALA A 253 -7.41 -9.66 -0.76
CA ALA A 253 -7.64 -10.97 -1.35
C ALA A 253 -7.35 -12.09 -0.34
N TYR A 254 -8.28 -13.03 -0.18
CA TYR A 254 -8.08 -14.17 0.71
C TYR A 254 -6.96 -15.09 0.22
N ILE A 255 -6.16 -15.55 1.18
CA ILE A 255 -5.06 -16.48 0.96
C ILE A 255 -5.33 -17.81 1.66
N LYS A 256 -4.61 -18.86 1.27
CA LYS A 256 -4.54 -20.09 2.08
C LYS A 256 -3.93 -19.74 3.43
N PRO A 257 -4.60 -20.04 4.56
CA PRO A 257 -4.14 -19.59 5.87
C PRO A 257 -2.69 -19.98 6.18
N ILE A 258 -1.91 -19.03 6.69
CA ILE A 258 -0.51 -19.23 7.10
C ILE A 258 -0.43 -18.97 8.60
N THR A 259 -0.21 -20.02 9.39
CA THR A 259 0.09 -19.89 10.83
C THR A 259 1.60 -19.77 11.05
N THR A 260 2.03 -18.73 11.76
CA THR A 260 3.43 -18.32 11.90
C THR A 260 3.63 -17.45 13.13
N ASP A 261 4.86 -17.33 13.65
CA ASP A 261 5.17 -16.48 14.81
C ASP A 261 5.50 -15.03 14.40
N TYR A 262 5.90 -14.84 13.15
CA TYR A 262 6.18 -13.55 12.53
C TYR A 262 5.62 -13.49 11.10
N VAL A 263 5.35 -12.28 10.63
CA VAL A 263 5.02 -11.96 9.24
C VAL A 263 6.10 -11.05 8.65
N MET A 264 6.25 -11.08 7.33
CA MET A 264 7.13 -10.19 6.57
C MET A 264 6.28 -9.32 5.66
N MET A 265 6.36 -8.00 5.80
CA MET A 265 5.52 -7.03 5.08
C MET A 265 6.37 -5.96 4.41
N THR A 266 5.97 -5.51 3.22
CA THR A 266 6.62 -4.41 2.50
C THR A 266 5.72 -3.17 2.46
N PRO A 267 6.25 -1.94 2.32
CA PRO A 267 5.45 -0.75 2.05
C PRO A 267 4.42 -0.98 0.94
N GLY A 268 3.17 -0.59 1.20
CA GLY A 268 2.03 -0.84 0.31
C GLY A 268 1.17 -2.04 0.71
N GLN A 269 1.77 -3.08 1.30
CA GLN A 269 1.03 -4.30 1.62
C GLN A 269 0.13 -4.14 2.84
N THR A 270 -0.92 -4.93 2.83
CA THR A 270 -1.84 -5.12 3.96
C THR A 270 -2.00 -6.60 4.25
N MET A 271 -2.20 -6.95 5.53
CA MET A 271 -2.43 -8.33 5.94
C MET A 271 -3.55 -8.41 6.96
N ASP A 272 -4.47 -9.35 6.73
CA ASP A 272 -5.52 -9.72 7.67
C ASP A 272 -5.06 -10.94 8.45
N ILE A 273 -4.95 -10.81 9.77
CA ILE A 273 -4.33 -11.79 10.67
C ILE A 273 -5.29 -12.15 11.80
N LEU A 274 -5.65 -13.43 11.89
CA LEU A 274 -6.38 -13.94 13.04
C LEU A 274 -5.42 -14.15 14.23
N LEU A 275 -5.78 -13.56 15.36
CA LEU A 275 -5.12 -13.68 16.65
C LEU A 275 -6.08 -14.27 17.67
N THR A 276 -5.76 -15.41 18.26
CA THR A 276 -6.54 -15.93 19.41
C THR A 276 -5.86 -15.53 20.71
N ALA A 277 -6.61 -14.89 21.61
CA ALA A 277 -6.13 -14.47 22.92
C ALA A 277 -6.15 -15.65 23.91
N ASP A 278 -5.21 -16.59 23.74
CA ASP A 278 -5.14 -17.86 24.47
C ASP A 278 -4.05 -17.93 25.56
N GLN A 279 -3.31 -16.84 25.77
CA GLN A 279 -2.26 -16.74 26.77
C GLN A 279 -2.79 -16.31 28.15
N ASP A 280 -1.99 -16.50 29.20
CA ASP A 280 -2.31 -16.01 30.55
C ASP A 280 -2.63 -14.51 30.53
N PRO A 281 -3.68 -14.03 31.22
CA PRO A 281 -4.01 -12.61 31.26
C PRO A 281 -2.82 -11.74 31.72
N SER A 282 -2.26 -10.98 30.78
CA SER A 282 -1.09 -10.14 30.98
C SER A 282 -0.97 -9.09 29.86
N TYR A 283 0.14 -8.37 29.81
CA TYR A 283 0.53 -7.54 28.67
C TYR A 283 1.53 -8.31 27.81
N TYR A 284 1.43 -8.14 26.49
CA TYR A 284 2.33 -8.73 25.50
C TYR A 284 2.67 -7.68 24.46
N TYR A 285 3.94 -7.53 24.09
CA TYR A 285 4.28 -6.59 23.03
C TYR A 285 3.84 -7.13 21.67
N ILE A 286 3.21 -6.24 20.90
CA ILE A 286 3.13 -6.28 19.45
C ILE A 286 4.33 -5.48 18.97
N ALA A 287 5.14 -6.01 18.06
CA ALA A 287 6.36 -5.33 17.62
C ALA A 287 6.57 -5.45 16.13
N ALA A 288 7.24 -4.44 15.56
CA ALA A 288 7.79 -4.48 14.22
C ALA A 288 9.26 -4.04 14.20
N THR A 289 10.04 -4.67 13.34
CA THR A 289 11.49 -4.42 13.16
C THR A 289 11.82 -4.41 11.66
N PRO A 290 12.74 -3.55 11.21
CA PRO A 290 13.08 -3.47 9.80
C PRO A 290 13.75 -4.75 9.30
N PHE A 291 13.59 -5.03 8.02
CA PHE A 291 14.38 -5.97 7.24
C PHE A 291 15.23 -5.18 6.25
N VAL A 292 16.51 -5.51 6.20
CA VAL A 292 17.51 -4.81 5.39
C VAL A 292 18.40 -5.84 4.72
N ASP A 293 18.51 -5.77 3.40
CA ASP A 293 19.37 -6.64 2.61
C ASP A 293 20.39 -5.88 1.74
N ALA A 294 20.54 -4.57 2.00
CA ALA A 294 21.48 -3.66 1.39
C ALA A 294 22.45 -3.04 2.43
N ASP A 295 23.68 -2.70 2.00
CA ASP A 295 24.68 -2.05 2.83
C ASP A 295 24.56 -0.51 2.74
N VAL A 296 23.39 0.00 3.16
CA VAL A 296 23.07 1.44 3.19
C VAL A 296 22.51 1.84 4.57
N PRO A 297 22.66 3.11 4.99
CA PRO A 297 22.03 3.58 6.23
C PRO A 297 20.51 3.40 6.18
N TYR A 298 19.92 3.04 7.32
CA TYR A 298 18.48 2.82 7.50
C TYR A 298 18.07 3.21 8.92
N ASP A 299 16.77 3.40 9.15
CA ASP A 299 16.25 3.56 10.51
C ASP A 299 16.30 2.22 11.26
N SER A 300 17.18 2.15 12.25
CA SER A 300 17.43 0.95 13.07
C SER A 300 16.57 0.85 14.32
N SER A 301 15.61 1.76 14.49
CA SER A 301 14.65 1.70 15.58
C SER A 301 13.73 0.49 15.45
N ASN A 302 13.15 0.08 16.58
CA ASN A 302 12.04 -0.86 16.62
C ASN A 302 10.79 -0.09 17.05
N THR A 303 9.61 -0.57 16.67
CA THR A 303 8.35 -0.02 17.19
C THR A 303 7.53 -1.06 17.92
N SER A 304 6.72 -0.63 18.89
CA SER A 304 5.83 -1.54 19.60
C SER A 304 4.50 -0.93 20.02
N ALA A 305 3.54 -1.83 20.22
CA ALA A 305 2.26 -1.61 20.86
C ALA A 305 2.04 -2.72 21.91
N ILE A 306 0.99 -2.63 22.72
CA ILE A 306 0.71 -3.56 23.80
C ILE A 306 -0.62 -4.27 23.52
N LEU A 307 -0.58 -5.59 23.37
CA LEU A 307 -1.74 -6.45 23.52
C LEU A 307 -2.06 -6.59 25.02
N GLN A 308 -3.23 -6.12 25.43
CA GLN A 308 -3.63 -6.04 26.82
C GLN A 308 -4.82 -6.96 27.10
N TYR A 309 -4.64 -7.99 27.91
CA TYR A 309 -5.77 -8.82 28.34
C TYR A 309 -6.68 -8.07 29.32
N ALA A 310 -7.99 -8.29 29.22
CA ALA A 310 -8.95 -7.84 30.21
C ALA A 310 -8.89 -8.77 31.43
N GLY A 311 -8.86 -8.20 32.63
CA GLY A 311 -8.85 -8.99 33.88
C GLY A 311 -8.29 -8.22 35.07
N ASN A 312 -8.22 -8.90 36.21
CA ASN A 312 -7.59 -8.39 37.43
C ASN A 312 -6.23 -9.08 37.62
N TYR A 313 -5.17 -8.41 37.20
CA TYR A 313 -3.78 -8.84 37.36
C TYR A 313 -2.89 -7.60 37.46
N THR A 314 -1.70 -7.76 38.02
CA THR A 314 -0.70 -6.70 38.03
C THR A 314 0.09 -6.75 36.72
N PRO A 315 0.09 -5.69 35.89
CA PRO A 315 0.89 -5.67 34.68
C PRO A 315 2.38 -5.88 34.98
N PRO A 316 3.11 -6.67 34.16
CA PRO A 316 4.54 -6.85 34.35
C PRO A 316 5.28 -5.52 34.09
N SER A 317 6.35 -5.25 34.85
CA SER A 317 7.22 -4.10 34.61
C SER A 317 7.93 -4.17 33.25
N SER A 318 8.11 -5.39 32.73
CA SER A 318 8.62 -5.65 31.39
C SER A 318 7.76 -6.74 30.74
N PRO A 319 6.77 -6.36 29.91
CA PRO A 319 6.02 -7.31 29.11
C PRO A 319 6.96 -8.11 28.19
N PRO A 320 6.66 -9.39 27.90
CA PRO A 320 7.45 -10.18 26.94
C PRO A 320 7.43 -9.52 25.56
N TYR A 321 8.59 -9.53 24.91
CA TYR A 321 8.80 -9.08 23.53
C TYR A 321 8.79 -10.29 22.58
N PRO A 322 8.26 -10.19 21.35
CA PRO A 322 8.31 -11.29 20.39
C PRO A 322 9.75 -11.57 19.94
N SER A 323 10.04 -12.83 19.63
CA SER A 323 11.29 -13.23 19.00
C SER A 323 11.17 -13.06 17.48
N LEU A 324 11.53 -11.89 16.98
CA LEU A 324 11.53 -11.61 15.55
C LEU A 324 12.83 -12.05 14.88
N PRO A 325 12.82 -12.36 13.57
CA PRO A 325 14.05 -12.64 12.82
C PRO A 325 15.06 -11.49 12.91
N ASN A 326 16.33 -11.81 12.65
CA ASN A 326 17.36 -10.77 12.54
C ASN A 326 17.03 -9.84 11.37
N VAL A 327 17.36 -8.55 11.48
CA VAL A 327 17.11 -7.54 10.44
C VAL A 327 17.74 -7.90 9.09
N THR A 328 18.79 -8.73 9.07
CA THR A 328 19.42 -9.22 7.82
C THR A 328 19.02 -10.65 7.42
N ASP A 329 18.03 -11.26 8.10
CA ASP A 329 17.61 -12.65 7.87
C ASP A 329 16.77 -12.81 6.60
N ARG A 330 17.46 -12.94 5.47
CA ARG A 330 16.86 -13.12 4.15
C ARG A 330 16.09 -14.43 4.02
N ASP A 331 16.54 -15.48 4.72
CA ASP A 331 15.89 -16.79 4.67
C ASP A 331 14.54 -16.71 5.36
N ALA A 332 14.43 -16.01 6.50
CA ALA A 332 13.15 -15.74 7.15
C ALA A 332 12.18 -14.98 6.24
N ALA A 333 12.63 -13.89 5.60
CA ALA A 333 11.81 -13.11 4.67
C ALA A 333 11.29 -13.96 3.48
N ASN A 334 12.17 -14.77 2.87
CA ASN A 334 11.81 -15.65 1.76
C ASN A 334 10.90 -16.81 2.18
N ASN A 335 11.17 -17.42 3.35
CA ASN A 335 10.37 -18.50 3.90
C ASN A 335 8.94 -18.06 4.22
N PHE A 336 8.75 -16.81 4.66
CA PHE A 336 7.42 -16.26 4.80
C PHE A 336 6.77 -16.02 3.42
N THR A 337 7.43 -15.24 2.57
CA THR A 337 6.86 -14.74 1.30
C THR A 337 6.47 -15.87 0.35
N SER A 338 7.26 -16.94 0.26
CA SER A 338 7.00 -18.08 -0.62
C SER A 338 5.77 -18.92 -0.26
N ARG A 339 5.20 -18.74 0.94
CA ARG A 339 3.99 -19.46 1.39
C ARG A 339 2.69 -18.82 0.91
N ILE A 340 2.73 -17.55 0.48
CA ILE A 340 1.55 -16.78 0.05
C ILE A 340 0.97 -17.41 -1.21
N ARG A 341 -0.29 -17.84 -1.11
CA ARG A 341 -1.05 -18.47 -2.20
C ARG A 341 -2.50 -18.04 -2.07
N ALA A 342 -3.13 -17.67 -3.19
CA ALA A 342 -4.56 -17.38 -3.21
C ALA A 342 -5.38 -18.53 -2.61
N LEU A 343 -6.46 -18.20 -1.90
CA LEU A 343 -7.36 -19.17 -1.28
C LEU A 343 -7.88 -20.18 -2.32
N ALA A 344 -8.36 -19.67 -3.46
CA ALA A 344 -8.83 -20.44 -4.61
C ALA A 344 -9.88 -21.50 -4.22
N SER A 345 -10.94 -21.07 -3.56
CA SER A 345 -12.13 -21.89 -3.24
C SER A 345 -13.25 -21.64 -4.25
N ASP A 346 -14.36 -22.39 -4.13
CA ASP A 346 -15.53 -22.20 -4.99
C ASP A 346 -16.18 -20.82 -4.81
N GLU A 347 -16.22 -20.31 -3.57
CA GLU A 347 -16.73 -18.96 -3.25
C GLU A 347 -15.72 -17.84 -3.56
N HIS A 348 -14.43 -18.17 -3.65
CA HIS A 348 -13.34 -17.24 -3.94
C HIS A 348 -12.47 -17.76 -5.11
N PRO A 349 -13.03 -17.81 -6.33
CA PRO A 349 -12.35 -18.38 -7.48
C PRO A 349 -11.19 -17.50 -7.92
N ILE A 350 -10.20 -18.12 -8.57
CA ILE A 350 -9.08 -17.41 -9.20
C ILE A 350 -9.06 -17.70 -10.70
N ASN A 351 -8.81 -16.66 -11.50
CA ASN A 351 -8.64 -16.77 -12.93
C ASN A 351 -7.24 -16.32 -13.34
N VAL A 352 -6.29 -17.26 -13.34
CA VAL A 352 -4.91 -17.00 -13.75
C VAL A 352 -4.81 -17.11 -15.28
N PRO A 353 -4.30 -16.08 -15.98
CA PRO A 353 -4.08 -16.16 -17.42
C PRO A 353 -3.13 -17.29 -17.79
N THR A 354 -3.56 -18.17 -18.68
CA THR A 354 -2.74 -19.30 -19.16
C THR A 354 -2.12 -19.02 -20.53
N LYS A 355 -2.65 -18.04 -21.26
CA LYS A 355 -2.13 -17.55 -22.53
C LYS A 355 -1.78 -16.07 -22.32
N ILE A 356 -0.52 -15.73 -22.58
CA ILE A 356 0.02 -14.38 -22.43
C ILE A 356 0.10 -13.71 -23.81
N ASP A 357 -0.43 -12.49 -23.91
CA ASP A 357 -0.40 -11.68 -25.13
C ASP A 357 0.82 -10.77 -25.17
N THR A 358 1.19 -10.20 -24.02
CA THR A 358 2.33 -9.28 -23.89
C THR A 358 3.25 -9.70 -22.75
N GLN A 359 4.55 -9.79 -23.02
CA GLN A 359 5.57 -10.02 -22.00
C GLN A 359 6.39 -8.75 -21.81
N ILE A 360 6.55 -8.33 -20.56
CA ILE A 360 7.33 -7.16 -20.16
C ILE A 360 8.40 -7.61 -19.17
N LEU A 361 9.66 -7.44 -19.53
CA LEU A 361 10.80 -7.58 -18.63
C LEU A 361 11.21 -6.18 -18.17
N ILE A 362 11.16 -5.94 -16.87
CA ILE A 362 11.57 -4.68 -16.24
C ILE A 362 12.82 -4.90 -15.44
N THR A 363 13.89 -4.17 -15.74
CA THR A 363 15.03 -4.03 -14.84
C THR A 363 14.82 -2.83 -13.93
N VAL A 364 14.88 -3.05 -12.62
CA VAL A 364 14.76 -2.02 -11.59
C VAL A 364 16.16 -1.67 -11.09
N SER A 365 16.51 -0.39 -11.05
CA SER A 365 17.86 0.03 -10.67
C SER A 365 17.86 1.35 -9.91
N VAL A 366 18.76 1.46 -8.94
CA VAL A 366 19.24 2.76 -8.43
C VAL A 366 20.39 3.21 -9.33
N ASN A 367 20.42 4.50 -9.68
CA ASN A 367 21.31 5.08 -10.66
C ASN A 367 21.83 6.45 -10.19
N GLU A 368 22.66 7.07 -11.02
CA GLU A 368 23.19 8.42 -10.86
C GLU A 368 22.83 9.31 -12.06
N ILE A 369 22.65 10.61 -11.82
CA ILE A 369 22.61 11.66 -12.83
C ILE A 369 23.86 12.52 -12.64
N PHE A 370 24.62 12.69 -13.72
CA PHE A 370 25.89 13.39 -13.68
C PHE A 370 25.75 14.84 -13.21
N CYS A 371 26.59 15.24 -12.24
CA CYS A 371 26.72 16.63 -11.80
C CYS A 371 28.12 17.17 -12.12
N PRO A 372 28.23 18.29 -12.87
CA PRO A 372 29.53 18.89 -13.16
C PRO A 372 30.31 19.25 -11.90
N ASN A 373 31.62 18.95 -11.89
CA ASN A 373 32.53 19.28 -10.79
C ASN A 373 32.15 18.65 -9.43
N GLU A 374 31.51 17.48 -9.42
CA GLU A 374 31.14 16.78 -8.18
C GLU A 374 30.25 17.65 -7.26
N SER A 375 29.37 18.47 -7.85
CA SER A 375 28.60 19.48 -7.13
C SER A 375 27.39 18.94 -6.36
N CYS A 376 27.12 17.64 -6.43
CA CYS A 376 25.94 17.01 -5.82
C CYS A 376 26.33 16.11 -4.64
N GLY A 377 25.38 15.87 -3.73
CA GLY A 377 25.62 15.13 -2.49
C GLY A 377 25.46 13.62 -2.58
N GLY A 378 25.13 13.07 -3.76
CA GLY A 378 25.03 11.64 -3.98
C GLY A 378 26.39 10.96 -4.24
N PRO A 379 26.39 9.66 -4.56
CA PRO A 379 27.60 8.92 -4.85
C PRO A 379 28.41 9.55 -5.98
N ASN A 380 29.75 9.49 -5.89
CA ASN A 380 30.68 10.06 -6.88
C ASN A 380 30.50 11.58 -7.15
N GLY A 381 29.86 12.32 -6.23
CA GLY A 381 29.54 13.74 -6.43
C GLY A 381 28.41 13.99 -7.42
N ASN A 382 27.64 12.95 -7.76
CA ASN A 382 26.49 12.98 -8.67
C ASN A 382 25.17 12.99 -7.89
N ARG A 383 24.05 13.03 -8.62
CA ARG A 383 22.70 13.01 -8.07
C ARG A 383 22.14 11.59 -8.09
N LEU A 384 21.52 11.14 -7.01
CA LEU A 384 20.77 9.87 -7.00
C LEU A 384 19.56 9.90 -7.96
N ALA A 385 19.31 8.78 -8.60
CA ALA A 385 18.15 8.52 -9.43
C ALA A 385 17.73 7.05 -9.33
N ALA A 386 16.59 6.70 -9.93
CA ALA A 386 16.19 5.32 -10.12
C ALA A 386 15.56 5.17 -11.51
N SER A 387 15.55 3.95 -12.05
CA SER A 387 15.02 3.70 -13.38
C SER A 387 14.36 2.34 -13.52
N LEU A 388 13.42 2.29 -14.46
CA LEU A 388 12.86 1.07 -15.01
C LEU A 388 13.35 0.94 -16.45
N ASN A 389 13.96 -0.20 -16.79
CA ASN A 389 14.58 -0.42 -18.11
C ASN A 389 15.57 0.68 -18.55
N ASN A 390 16.31 1.25 -17.58
CA ASN A 390 17.28 2.33 -17.77
C ASN A 390 16.66 3.67 -18.24
N ILE A 391 15.37 3.86 -17.99
CA ILE A 391 14.65 5.12 -18.13
C ILE A 391 14.23 5.59 -16.74
N SER A 392 14.80 6.70 -16.29
CA SER A 392 14.38 7.40 -15.08
C SER A 392 13.21 8.31 -15.42
N PHE A 393 12.08 8.07 -14.76
CA PHE A 393 10.81 8.70 -15.08
C PHE A 393 10.84 10.18 -14.71
N LEU A 394 10.55 11.05 -15.67
CA LEU A 394 10.34 12.46 -15.43
C LEU A 394 8.85 12.75 -15.29
N THR A 395 8.44 13.27 -14.14
CA THR A 395 7.06 13.69 -13.89
C THR A 395 6.72 14.90 -14.79
N PRO A 396 5.65 14.84 -15.61
CA PRO A 396 5.26 15.94 -16.47
C PRO A 396 4.54 17.05 -15.69
N THR A 397 4.40 18.24 -16.28
CA THR A 397 3.61 19.35 -15.71
C THR A 397 2.12 19.30 -16.06
N ILE A 398 1.77 18.56 -17.11
CA ILE A 398 0.39 18.22 -17.46
C ILE A 398 0.24 16.74 -17.17
N ASP A 399 -0.79 16.36 -16.43
CA ASP A 399 -0.98 14.96 -16.07
C ASP A 399 -1.20 14.07 -17.30
N ILE A 400 -0.66 12.85 -17.25
CA ILE A 400 -0.66 11.89 -18.36
C ILE A 400 -2.09 11.58 -18.81
N LEU A 401 -3.03 11.42 -17.88
CA LEU A 401 -4.45 11.18 -18.13
C LEU A 401 -5.08 12.31 -18.95
N GLN A 402 -4.91 13.56 -18.53
CA GLN A 402 -5.40 14.71 -19.28
C GLN A 402 -4.76 14.80 -20.66
N ALA A 403 -3.44 14.58 -20.75
CA ALA A 403 -2.73 14.62 -22.02
C ALA A 403 -3.21 13.54 -22.98
N TYR A 404 -3.46 12.33 -22.49
CA TYR A 404 -4.06 11.24 -23.24
C TYR A 404 -5.48 11.60 -23.71
N TYR A 405 -6.35 12.00 -22.79
CA TYR A 405 -7.76 12.27 -23.08
C TYR A 405 -7.97 13.44 -24.05
N LYS A 406 -7.13 14.48 -23.96
CA LYS A 406 -7.16 15.65 -24.86
C LYS A 406 -6.26 15.50 -26.09
N ASN A 407 -5.61 14.35 -26.27
CA ASN A 407 -4.67 14.08 -27.36
C ASN A 407 -3.59 15.18 -27.50
N LEU A 408 -2.99 15.59 -26.36
CA LEU A 408 -1.94 16.60 -26.32
C LEU A 408 -0.60 16.00 -26.75
N SER A 409 0.12 16.71 -27.63
CA SER A 409 1.48 16.35 -28.04
C SER A 409 2.52 16.82 -27.03
N ASN A 410 3.68 16.16 -27.02
CA ASN A 410 4.88 16.56 -26.25
C ASN A 410 4.73 16.51 -24.71
N VAL A 411 3.84 15.68 -24.17
CA VAL A 411 3.73 15.43 -22.71
C VAL A 411 4.37 14.10 -22.32
N PHE A 412 4.12 13.05 -23.10
CA PHE A 412 4.70 11.73 -22.91
C PHE A 412 4.88 11.03 -24.25
N THR A 413 5.70 9.98 -24.27
CA THR A 413 5.88 9.09 -25.43
C THR A 413 5.32 7.70 -25.14
N LYS A 414 4.92 6.97 -26.20
CA LYS A 414 4.24 5.67 -26.11
C LYS A 414 5.19 4.48 -26.31
N ASP A 415 6.47 4.69 -26.10
CA ASP A 415 7.57 3.80 -26.50
C ASP A 415 8.40 3.31 -25.31
N PHE A 416 7.80 3.24 -24.11
CA PHE A 416 8.49 2.56 -23.00
C PHE A 416 8.80 1.11 -23.41
N PRO A 417 10.05 0.65 -23.27
CA PRO A 417 10.45 -0.62 -23.85
C PRO A 417 9.98 -1.79 -22.98
N ASN A 418 9.40 -2.81 -23.60
CA ASN A 418 8.97 -4.05 -22.92
C ASN A 418 10.14 -4.92 -22.41
N LYS A 419 11.39 -4.52 -22.66
CA LYS A 419 12.60 -5.19 -22.17
C LYS A 419 13.74 -4.17 -22.07
N PRO A 420 14.77 -4.42 -21.25
CA PRO A 420 15.95 -3.57 -21.20
C PRO A 420 16.58 -3.44 -22.59
N LEU A 421 17.01 -2.23 -22.96
CA LEU A 421 17.63 -1.97 -24.25
C LEU A 421 18.93 -2.77 -24.45
N TYR A 422 19.65 -3.00 -23.36
CA TYR A 422 20.90 -3.76 -23.35
C TYR A 422 20.79 -4.94 -22.38
N ALA A 423 21.18 -6.12 -22.87
CA ALA A 423 21.26 -7.31 -22.05
C ALA A 423 22.67 -7.47 -21.47
N PHE A 424 22.72 -7.73 -20.17
CA PHE A 424 23.95 -8.06 -19.44
C PHE A 424 23.60 -9.00 -18.30
N ASN A 425 24.59 -9.40 -17.50
CA ASN A 425 24.31 -10.10 -16.26
C ASN A 425 23.70 -9.11 -15.27
N TYR A 426 22.38 -8.90 -15.36
CA TYR A 426 21.62 -7.93 -14.54
C TYR A 426 21.84 -8.14 -13.06
N THR A 427 21.97 -9.41 -12.70
CA THR A 427 22.21 -9.75 -11.33
C THR A 427 23.67 -9.46 -10.98
N GLY A 428 24.62 -9.75 -11.88
CA GLY A 428 26.09 -9.71 -11.85
C GLY A 428 26.82 -8.57 -11.12
N ASP A 429 28.12 -8.43 -11.38
CA ASP A 429 28.76 -7.14 -11.15
C ASP A 429 28.27 -6.22 -12.28
N VAL A 430 27.42 -5.27 -11.93
CA VAL A 430 26.68 -4.43 -12.89
C VAL A 430 27.55 -3.31 -13.47
N GLY A 431 28.73 -3.06 -12.89
CA GLY A 431 29.69 -2.05 -13.33
C GLY A 431 29.03 -0.71 -13.63
N ASN A 432 29.45 -0.06 -14.71
CA ASN A 432 28.89 1.23 -15.16
C ASN A 432 27.73 1.10 -16.16
N ASN A 433 27.25 -0.12 -16.46
CA ASN A 433 26.34 -0.36 -17.59
C ASN A 433 24.95 0.29 -17.43
N THR A 434 24.51 0.47 -16.19
CA THR A 434 23.26 1.14 -15.82
C THR A 434 23.50 2.29 -14.86
N LEU A 435 24.74 2.78 -14.74
CA LEU A 435 25.01 3.83 -13.77
C LEU A 435 24.29 5.13 -14.12
N TYR A 436 24.21 5.47 -15.41
CA TYR A 436 23.55 6.68 -15.90
C TYR A 436 22.32 6.31 -16.74
N PRO A 437 21.11 6.57 -16.25
CA PRO A 437 19.90 6.26 -16.99
C PRO A 437 19.59 7.38 -18.00
N SER A 438 18.80 7.05 -19.01
CA SER A 438 18.13 8.08 -19.80
C SER A 438 16.99 8.71 -18.99
N LEU A 439 16.70 9.99 -19.22
CA LEU A 439 15.57 10.68 -18.59
C LEU A 439 14.42 10.74 -19.58
N GLY A 440 13.20 10.40 -19.16
CA GLY A 440 12.06 10.42 -20.06
C GLY A 440 10.71 10.19 -19.39
N THR A 441 9.65 10.59 -20.07
CA THR A 441 8.26 10.36 -19.67
C THR A 441 7.65 9.40 -20.68
N ASN A 442 7.95 8.12 -20.53
CA ASN A 442 7.55 7.07 -21.47
C ASN A 442 6.48 6.19 -20.83
N VAL A 443 5.45 5.83 -21.59
CA VAL A 443 4.38 4.91 -21.16
C VAL A 443 4.34 3.68 -22.06
N THR A 444 3.85 2.57 -21.51
CA THR A 444 3.50 1.38 -22.28
C THR A 444 2.00 1.40 -22.57
N MET A 445 1.62 1.33 -23.84
CA MET A 445 0.21 1.19 -24.23
C MET A 445 -0.14 -0.30 -24.33
N ILE A 446 -1.23 -0.70 -23.69
CA ILE A 446 -1.68 -2.10 -23.64
C ILE A 446 -3.15 -2.13 -24.05
N ASP A 447 -3.49 -3.03 -24.97
CA ASP A 447 -4.86 -3.16 -25.48
C ASP A 447 -5.79 -3.72 -24.40
N TYR A 448 -7.04 -3.27 -24.40
CA TYR A 448 -8.08 -3.75 -23.49
C TYR A 448 -8.21 -5.29 -23.58
N GLY A 449 -8.12 -5.95 -22.43
CA GLY A 449 -8.30 -7.39 -22.30
C GLY A 449 -7.04 -8.23 -22.57
N ALA A 450 -5.90 -7.60 -22.88
CA ALA A 450 -4.63 -8.31 -23.05
C ALA A 450 -4.17 -8.95 -21.72
N ALA A 451 -3.75 -10.22 -21.79
CA ALA A 451 -3.04 -10.88 -20.71
C ALA A 451 -1.57 -10.48 -20.73
N VAL A 452 -1.05 -9.94 -19.62
CA VAL A 452 0.31 -9.40 -19.53
C VAL A 452 1.11 -10.12 -18.46
N GLU A 453 2.26 -10.64 -18.86
CA GLU A 453 3.25 -11.16 -17.92
C GLU A 453 4.35 -10.11 -17.72
N MET A 454 4.51 -9.65 -16.48
CA MET A 454 5.53 -8.69 -16.10
C MET A 454 6.55 -9.34 -15.17
N CYS A 455 7.80 -9.37 -15.60
CA CYS A 455 8.92 -9.87 -14.83
C CYS A 455 9.84 -8.74 -14.41
N SER A 456 10.01 -8.52 -13.11
CA SER A 456 10.97 -7.58 -12.57
C SER A 456 12.29 -8.28 -12.22
N LYS A 457 13.40 -7.68 -12.62
CA LYS A 457 14.76 -8.05 -12.24
C LYS A 457 15.41 -6.88 -11.52
N GLU A 458 15.78 -7.12 -10.28
CA GLU A 458 16.43 -6.11 -9.46
C GLU A 458 17.94 -6.07 -9.72
N LEU A 459 18.46 -4.84 -9.88
CA LEU A 459 19.89 -4.54 -9.97
C LEU A 459 20.27 -3.67 -8.79
N MET A 460 20.99 -4.25 -7.84
CA MET A 460 21.56 -3.51 -6.72
C MET A 460 23.08 -3.68 -6.72
N PHE A 461 23.81 -2.58 -6.50
CA PHE A 461 25.24 -2.62 -6.28
C PHE A 461 25.53 -3.41 -5.01
N ARG A 462 26.05 -4.64 -5.16
CA ARG A 462 26.49 -5.53 -4.09
C ARG A 462 25.39 -5.93 -3.07
N LEU A 463 24.50 -6.86 -3.47
CA LEU A 463 23.92 -8.01 -2.73
C LEU A 463 22.62 -8.46 -3.46
N GLN A 464 22.26 -9.76 -3.43
CA GLN A 464 21.31 -10.43 -4.39
C GLN A 464 19.96 -9.71 -4.58
N ARG A 465 19.32 -9.55 -5.77
CA ARG A 465 19.10 -10.40 -6.98
C ARG A 465 17.91 -11.36 -6.85
N ILE A 466 16.69 -10.83 -6.95
CA ILE A 466 15.46 -11.63 -7.12
C ILE A 466 14.87 -11.36 -8.52
N ILE A 467 14.48 -12.42 -9.22
CA ILE A 467 13.60 -12.33 -10.40
C ILE A 467 12.19 -12.63 -9.88
N ARG A 468 11.30 -11.63 -9.91
CA ARG A 468 9.88 -11.86 -9.62
C ARG A 468 9.09 -11.68 -10.92
N CYS A 469 8.44 -12.74 -11.37
CA CYS A 469 7.51 -12.70 -12.48
C CYS A 469 6.09 -12.76 -11.94
N ILE A 470 5.26 -11.80 -12.33
CA ILE A 470 3.85 -11.72 -12.01
C ILE A 470 3.08 -11.72 -13.33
N SER A 471 2.16 -12.67 -13.50
CA SER A 471 1.20 -12.67 -14.61
C SER A 471 -0.09 -12.00 -14.15
N MET A 472 -0.57 -10.99 -14.88
CA MET A 472 -1.80 -10.27 -14.58
C MET A 472 -2.62 -10.07 -15.86
N VAL A 473 -3.95 -10.10 -15.76
CA VAL A 473 -4.78 -9.46 -16.80
C VAL A 473 -4.87 -8.00 -16.41
N LEU A 474 -4.37 -7.12 -17.27
CA LEU A 474 -4.68 -5.70 -17.12
C LEU A 474 -6.13 -5.52 -17.56
N VAL A 475 -7.02 -5.36 -16.59
CA VAL A 475 -8.30 -4.74 -16.87
C VAL A 475 -7.96 -3.29 -17.18
N SER A 476 -8.09 -2.91 -18.45
CA SER A 476 -7.76 -1.56 -18.90
C SER A 476 -8.35 -0.53 -17.95
N ILE A 477 -7.49 0.36 -17.46
CA ILE A 477 -7.89 1.57 -16.74
C ILE A 477 -8.37 2.64 -17.76
N TRP A 478 -8.41 2.29 -19.05
CA TRP A 478 -8.66 3.15 -20.21
C TRP A 478 -9.77 2.63 -21.12
#